data_AF-M9R1H0-F1
#
_entry.id   AF-M9R1H0-F1
#
_cell.length_a   1.000
_cell.length_b   1.000
_cell.length_c   1.000
_cell.angle_alpha   90.00
_cell.angle_beta   90.00
_cell.angle_gamma   90.00
#
_symmetry.space_group_name_H-M   'P 1'
#
loop_
_entity.id
_entity.type
_entity.pdbx_description
1 polymer ?
#
loop_
_entity_poly.entity_id
_entity_poly.type
_entity_poly.pdbx_seq_one_letter_code
_entity_poly.pdbx_strand_id
1 'polypeptide(L)'
;MAFYIGFANLIGMFLSLPLFATNFTANAASFIGVIPIYFLVSYRARRYVMGGTRWRGVRLGLELRAWGYARHALWHWYITLLTLGILWPRKKFYLEKYRTDRTVFGSATLHQGGTWQMLMSGLVHVLIAIFLIGAVTVQVAM
;
A
#
# COMPACT_ATOMS: atom_id res chain seq x y z
N MET A 1 -14.31 -1.75 -4.64
CA MET A 1 -12.94 -2.09 -4.17
C MET A 1 -12.85 -3.53 -3.67
N ALA A 2 -13.76 -3.97 -2.78
CA ALA A 2 -13.81 -5.36 -2.29
C ALA A 2 -13.90 -6.43 -3.41
N PHE A 3 -14.72 -6.18 -4.44
CA PHE A 3 -14.87 -7.10 -5.58
C PHE A 3 -13.55 -7.37 -6.32
N TYR A 4 -12.72 -6.36 -6.56
CA TYR A 4 -11.44 -6.53 -7.26
C TYR A 4 -10.37 -7.23 -6.42
N ILE A 5 -10.41 -7.06 -5.10
CA ILE A 5 -9.52 -7.76 -4.16
C ILE A 5 -9.88 -9.24 -4.11
N GLY A 6 -11.18 -9.55 -4.03
CA GLY A 6 -11.68 -10.92 -4.12
C GLY A 6 -11.38 -11.56 -5.48
N PHE A 7 -11.59 -10.85 -6.58
CA PHE A 7 -11.30 -11.35 -7.92
C PHE A 7 -9.81 -11.61 -8.19
N ALA A 8 -8.93 -10.71 -7.72
CA ALA A 8 -7.49 -10.92 -7.82
C ALA A 8 -7.03 -12.10 -6.94
N ASN A 9 -7.59 -12.26 -5.74
CA ASN A 9 -7.34 -13.42 -4.88
C ASN A 9 -7.81 -14.72 -5.54
N LEU A 10 -9.00 -14.72 -6.15
CA LEU A 10 -9.55 -15.85 -6.88
C LEU A 10 -8.65 -16.26 -8.06
N ILE A 11 -8.21 -15.29 -8.87
CA ILE A 11 -7.26 -15.54 -9.97
C ILE A 11 -5.93 -16.10 -9.45
N GLY A 12 -5.41 -15.54 -8.36
CA GLY A 12 -4.20 -16.06 -7.72
C GLY A 12 -4.37 -17.52 -7.30
N MET A 13 -5.51 -17.87 -6.70
CA MET A 13 -5.82 -19.25 -6.27
C MET A 13 -5.98 -20.20 -7.45
N PHE A 14 -6.60 -19.76 -8.55
CA PHE A 14 -6.76 -20.58 -9.75
C PHE A 14 -5.44 -20.81 -10.49
N LEU A 15 -4.55 -19.81 -10.50
CA LEU A 15 -3.21 -19.94 -11.12
C LEU A 15 -2.25 -20.79 -10.30
N SER A 16 -2.49 -20.97 -8.99
CA SER A 16 -1.64 -21.82 -8.15
C SER A 16 -1.93 -23.32 -8.27
N LEU A 17 -3.17 -23.69 -8.62
CA LEU A 17 -3.60 -25.08 -8.78
C LEU A 17 -2.77 -25.89 -9.80
N PRO A 18 -2.38 -25.34 -10.98
CA PRO A 18 -1.58 -26.09 -11.96
C PRO A 18 -0.06 -26.05 -11.73
N LEU A 19 0.48 -25.15 -10.88
CA LEU A 19 1.94 -24.91 -10.80
C LEU A 19 2.65 -25.57 -9.62
N PHE A 20 1.93 -25.99 -8.56
CA PHE A 20 2.57 -26.47 -7.33
C PHE A 20 1.75 -27.61 -6.69
N ALA A 21 2.22 -28.85 -6.87
CA ALA A 21 1.64 -30.06 -6.27
C ALA A 21 1.72 -30.13 -4.73
N THR A 22 2.28 -29.10 -4.06
CA THR A 22 2.44 -29.03 -2.61
C THR A 22 1.77 -27.77 -2.07
N ASN A 23 0.74 -27.96 -1.23
CA ASN A 23 -0.26 -26.99 -0.78
C ASN A 23 0.29 -25.67 -0.15
N PHE A 24 1.52 -25.62 0.34
CA PHE A 24 2.04 -24.44 1.04
C PHE A 24 2.61 -23.37 0.10
N THR A 25 3.40 -23.79 -0.89
CA THR A 25 4.08 -22.88 -1.84
C THR A 25 3.10 -22.28 -2.85
N ALA A 26 2.07 -23.06 -3.21
CA ALA A 26 1.00 -22.66 -4.11
C ALA A 26 0.25 -21.42 -3.59
N ASN A 27 -0.16 -21.46 -2.32
CA ASN A 27 -0.91 -20.38 -1.68
C ASN A 27 -0.07 -19.11 -1.51
N ALA A 28 1.21 -19.24 -1.12
CA ALA A 28 2.11 -18.10 -0.96
C ALA A 28 2.33 -17.34 -2.28
N ALA A 29 2.44 -18.06 -3.40
CA ALA A 29 2.61 -17.46 -4.73
C ALA A 29 1.38 -16.65 -5.18
N SER A 30 0.16 -17.13 -4.88
CA SER A 30 -1.09 -16.43 -5.19
C SER A 30 -1.16 -15.06 -4.51
N PHE A 31 -0.78 -14.96 -3.24
CA PHE A 31 -0.79 -13.69 -2.52
C PHE A 31 0.16 -12.66 -3.12
N ILE A 32 1.32 -13.09 -3.62
CA ILE A 32 2.33 -12.20 -4.20
C ILE A 32 1.83 -11.58 -5.53
N GLY A 33 1.08 -12.34 -6.34
CA GLY A 33 0.53 -11.87 -7.61
C GLY A 33 -0.54 -10.77 -7.48
N VAL A 34 -1.27 -10.73 -6.36
CA VAL A 34 -2.34 -9.74 -6.12
C VAL A 34 -1.79 -8.36 -5.77
N ILE A 35 -0.62 -8.31 -5.13
CA ILE A 35 0.02 -7.09 -4.65
C ILE A 35 0.19 -6.01 -5.74
N PRO A 36 0.76 -6.29 -6.93
CA PRO A 36 0.92 -5.27 -7.98
C PRO A 36 -0.42 -4.75 -8.52
N ILE A 37 -1.40 -5.63 -8.70
CA ILE A 37 -2.73 -5.28 -9.23
C ILE A 37 -3.45 -4.37 -8.24
N TYR A 38 -3.37 -4.68 -6.94
CA TYR A 38 -3.95 -3.86 -5.88
C TYR A 38 -3.47 -2.40 -5.94
N PHE A 39 -2.17 -2.17 -6.19
CA PHE A 39 -1.63 -0.82 -6.28
C PHE A 39 -2.11 -0.04 -7.51
N LEU A 40 -2.26 -0.71 -8.65
CA LEU A 40 -2.80 -0.10 -9.87
C LEU A 40 -4.27 0.31 -9.70
N VAL A 41 -5.08 -0.58 -9.12
CA VAL A 41 -6.51 -0.33 -8.88
C VAL A 41 -6.70 0.78 -7.85
N SER A 42 -5.93 0.77 -6.76
CA SER A 42 -5.99 1.80 -5.72
C SER A 42 -5.67 3.20 -6.28
N TYR A 43 -4.70 3.30 -7.20
CA TYR A 43 -4.38 4.57 -7.86
C TYR A 43 -5.54 5.04 -8.76
N ARG A 44 -6.10 4.13 -9.56
CA ARG A 44 -7.27 4.44 -10.42
C ARG A 44 -8.49 4.85 -9.60
N ALA A 45 -8.78 4.13 -8.51
CA ALA A 45 -9.86 4.45 -7.57
C ALA A 45 -9.84 5.91 -7.12
N ARG A 46 -8.67 6.38 -6.68
CA ARG A 46 -8.49 7.75 -6.20
C ARG A 46 -8.71 8.77 -7.30
N ARG A 47 -8.24 8.49 -8.52
CA ARG A 47 -8.49 9.36 -9.69
C ARG A 47 -9.98 9.51 -9.99
N TYR A 48 -10.76 8.44 -9.90
CA TYR A 48 -12.21 8.51 -10.12
C TYR A 48 -12.91 9.41 -9.08
N VAL A 49 -12.53 9.29 -7.81
CA VAL A 49 -13.06 10.16 -6.75
C VAL A 49 -12.64 11.61 -6.97
N MET A 50 -11.36 11.85 -7.25
CA MET A 50 -10.82 13.21 -7.45
C MET A 50 -11.43 13.92 -8.67
N GLY A 51 -11.65 13.20 -9.77
CA GLY A 51 -12.31 13.77 -10.95
C GLY A 51 -13.77 14.15 -10.73
N GLY A 52 -14.43 13.53 -9.74
CA GLY A 52 -15.78 13.87 -9.31
C GLY A 52 -15.83 15.00 -8.28
N THR A 53 -14.76 15.24 -7.52
CA THR A 53 -14.72 16.29 -6.51
C THR A 53 -14.41 17.66 -7.11
N ARG A 54 -15.32 18.61 -6.91
CA ARG A 54 -15.12 20.03 -7.20
C ARG A 54 -15.21 20.81 -5.90
N TRP A 55 -14.30 21.73 -5.68
CA TRP A 55 -14.34 22.61 -4.52
C TRP A 55 -14.26 24.06 -4.97
N ARG A 56 -15.25 24.88 -4.58
CA ARG A 56 -15.39 26.29 -4.99
C ARG A 56 -15.26 26.52 -6.51
N GLY A 57 -15.79 25.59 -7.31
CA GLY A 57 -15.73 25.65 -8.79
C GLY A 57 -14.43 25.12 -9.41
N VAL A 58 -13.39 24.86 -8.61
CA VAL A 58 -12.12 24.32 -9.09
C VAL A 58 -12.15 22.79 -9.07
N ARG A 59 -11.70 22.18 -10.18
CA ARG A 59 -11.63 20.72 -10.33
C ARG A 59 -10.32 20.19 -9.76
N LEU A 60 -10.41 19.09 -9.02
CA LEU A 60 -9.24 18.29 -8.63
C LEU A 60 -8.91 17.31 -9.78
N GLY A 61 -7.63 17.26 -10.13
CA GLY A 61 -7.10 16.36 -11.16
C GLY A 61 -5.96 15.52 -10.62
N LEU A 62 -5.82 14.29 -11.12
CA LEU A 62 -4.67 13.43 -10.84
C LEU A 62 -4.06 12.96 -12.16
N GLU A 63 -2.75 13.15 -12.32
CA GLU A 63 -2.01 12.80 -13.54
C GLU A 63 -2.00 11.29 -13.86
N LEU A 64 -1.92 10.97 -15.15
CA LEU A 64 -1.96 9.61 -15.70
C LEU A 64 -0.59 8.89 -15.61
N ARG A 65 -0.14 8.57 -14.38
CA ARG A 65 1.12 7.81 -14.17
C ARG A 65 0.96 6.65 -13.18
N ALA A 66 0.01 5.77 -13.47
CA ALA A 66 -0.27 4.58 -12.64
C ALA A 66 0.89 3.55 -12.61
N TRP A 67 1.61 3.38 -13.73
CA TRP A 67 2.67 2.37 -13.84
C TRP A 67 3.92 2.70 -13.02
N GLY A 68 4.29 3.99 -12.97
CA GLY A 68 5.41 4.46 -12.14
C GLY A 68 5.14 4.23 -10.66
N TYR A 69 3.90 4.48 -10.22
CA TYR A 69 3.46 4.23 -8.85
C TYR A 69 3.57 2.75 -8.45
N ALA A 70 3.11 1.83 -9.31
CA ALA A 70 3.16 0.40 -9.04
C ALA A 70 4.60 -0.10 -8.88
N ARG A 71 5.53 0.34 -9.75
CA ARG A 71 6.96 -0.02 -9.66
C ARG A 71 7.58 0.45 -8.34
N HIS A 72 7.31 1.69 -7.94
CA HIS A 72 7.84 2.25 -6.69
C HIS A 72 7.26 1.52 -5.48
N ALA A 73 5.97 1.16 -5.54
CA ALA A 73 5.30 0.39 -4.49
C ALA A 73 5.87 -1.03 -4.33
N LEU A 74 6.18 -1.71 -5.44
CA LEU A 74 6.82 -3.02 -5.42
C LEU A 74 8.23 -2.97 -4.83
N TRP A 75 9.04 -1.98 -5.23
CA TRP A 75 10.39 -1.83 -4.68
C TRP A 75 10.39 -1.58 -3.17
N HIS A 76 9.49 -0.70 -2.69
CA HIS A 76 9.35 -0.47 -1.26
C HIS A 76 8.78 -1.68 -0.53
N TRP A 77 7.93 -2.48 -1.17
CA TRP A 77 7.45 -3.75 -0.61
C TRP A 77 8.58 -4.76 -0.43
N TYR A 78 9.44 -4.91 -1.43
CA TYR A 78 10.63 -5.77 -1.35
C TYR A 78 11.54 -5.36 -0.19
N ILE A 79 11.84 -4.06 -0.05
CA ILE A 79 12.62 -3.54 1.08
C ILE A 79 11.91 -3.78 2.42
N THR A 80 10.59 -3.61 2.48
CA THR A 80 9.82 -3.82 3.70
C THR A 80 9.87 -5.28 4.16
N LEU A 81 9.80 -6.23 3.22
CA LEU A 81 9.93 -7.66 3.51
C LEU A 81 11.33 -8.01 4.02
N LEU A 82 12.37 -7.47 3.40
CA LEU A 82 13.76 -7.67 3.86
C LEU A 82 14.03 -7.06 5.24
N THR A 83 13.31 -6.00 5.61
CA THR A 83 13.49 -5.28 6.89
C THR A 83 12.49 -5.71 7.97
N LEU A 84 11.81 -6.85 7.79
CA LEU A 84 10.80 -7.38 8.74
C LEU A 84 9.72 -6.35 9.13
N GLY A 85 9.42 -5.39 8.25
CA GLY A 85 8.40 -4.37 8.49
C GLY A 85 8.88 -3.10 9.21
N ILE A 86 10.14 -3.01 9.64
CA ILE A 86 10.67 -1.80 10.32
C ILE A 86 10.58 -0.56 9.41
N LEU A 87 10.77 -0.75 8.10
CA LEU A 87 10.75 0.35 7.12
C LEU A 87 9.35 0.65 6.53
N TRP A 88 8.28 0.12 7.12
CA TRP A 88 6.92 0.39 6.67
C TRP A 88 6.50 1.88 6.59
N PRO A 89 6.90 2.80 7.51
CA PRO A 89 6.46 4.18 7.46
C PRO A 89 7.17 4.94 6.34
N ARG A 90 8.41 4.57 6.03
CA ARG A 90 9.13 5.09 4.86
C ARG A 90 8.32 4.81 3.59
N LYS A 91 7.90 3.57 3.38
CA LYS A 91 7.05 3.19 2.24
C LYS A 91 5.77 4.03 2.18
N LYS A 92 5.04 4.16 3.30
CA LYS A 92 3.76 4.90 3.36
C LYS A 92 3.96 6.36 2.99
N PHE A 93 5.02 6.99 3.49
CA PHE A 93 5.37 8.37 3.18
C PHE A 93 5.66 8.56 1.68
N TYR A 94 6.53 7.74 1.08
CA TYR A 94 6.88 7.88 -0.34
C TYR A 94 5.69 7.63 -1.28
N LEU A 95 4.82 6.67 -0.95
CA LEU A 95 3.59 6.42 -1.72
C LEU A 95 2.62 7.60 -1.65
N GLU A 96 2.44 8.19 -0.47
CA GLU A 96 1.54 9.33 -0.32
C GLU A 96 2.12 10.58 -0.97
N LYS A 97 3.42 10.84 -0.81
CA LYS A 97 4.13 11.91 -1.51
C LYS A 97 4.00 11.78 -3.03
N TYR A 98 4.18 10.59 -3.59
CA TYR A 98 4.01 10.35 -5.03
C TYR A 98 2.61 10.73 -5.52
N ARG A 99 1.57 10.48 -4.72
CA ARG A 99 0.18 10.81 -5.07
C ARG A 99 -0.10 12.30 -4.91
N THR A 100 0.35 12.90 -3.81
CA THR A 100 0.16 14.31 -3.51
C THR A 100 0.84 15.20 -4.55
N ASP A 101 2.11 14.91 -4.88
CA ASP A 101 2.91 15.68 -5.84
C ASP A 101 2.33 15.69 -7.27
N ARG A 102 1.34 14.83 -7.56
CA ARG A 102 0.65 14.70 -8.86
C ARG A 102 -0.82 15.10 -8.80
N THR A 103 -1.26 15.59 -7.65
CA THR A 103 -2.62 16.11 -7.48
C THR A 103 -2.60 17.59 -7.83
N VAL A 104 -3.43 17.95 -8.80
CA VAL A 104 -3.57 19.32 -9.30
C VAL A 104 -4.90 19.87 -8.82
N PHE A 105 -4.89 21.08 -8.28
CA PHE A 105 -6.07 21.87 -7.93
C PHE A 105 -6.13 23.10 -8.82
N GLY A 106 -6.89 23.01 -9.91
CA GLY A 106 -6.94 24.09 -10.91
C GLY A 106 -5.59 24.28 -11.59
N SER A 107 -4.89 25.37 -11.27
CA SER A 107 -3.55 25.70 -11.75
C SER A 107 -2.43 25.36 -10.76
N ALA A 108 -2.75 25.01 -9.51
CA ALA A 108 -1.76 24.75 -8.47
C ALA A 108 -1.53 23.23 -8.30
N THR A 109 -0.27 22.82 -8.22
CA THR A 109 0.13 21.45 -7.86
C THR A 109 0.31 21.34 -6.35
N LEU A 110 -0.28 20.32 -5.74
CA LEU A 110 -0.03 20.03 -4.33
C LEU A 110 1.36 19.41 -4.17
N HIS A 111 2.12 19.85 -3.17
CA HIS A 111 3.45 19.30 -2.88
C HIS A 111 3.56 18.90 -1.42
N GLN A 112 4.00 17.67 -1.15
CA GLN A 112 4.23 17.21 0.21
C GLN A 112 5.68 17.47 0.65
N GLY A 113 5.87 18.57 1.41
CA GLY A 113 7.18 19.03 1.88
C GLY A 113 7.76 18.31 3.11
N GLY A 114 7.02 17.38 3.72
CA GLY A 114 7.47 16.68 4.93
C GLY A 114 8.64 15.72 4.71
N THR A 115 9.18 15.20 5.82
CA THR A 115 10.18 14.11 5.84
C THR A 115 9.56 12.82 6.35
N TRP A 116 10.07 11.69 5.87
CA TRP A 116 9.57 10.35 6.25
C TRP A 116 9.77 10.04 7.75
N GLN A 117 10.73 10.70 8.39
CA GLN A 117 11.03 10.54 9.83
C GLN A 117 9.88 11.05 10.71
N MET A 118 9.10 12.02 10.26
CA MET A 118 7.92 12.50 10.99
C MET A 118 6.89 11.38 11.21
N LEU A 119 6.82 10.41 10.29
CA LEU A 119 5.92 9.26 10.40
C LEU A 119 6.47 8.16 11.32
N MET A 120 7.78 8.16 11.63
CA MET A 120 8.37 7.19 12.55
C MET A 120 7.94 7.41 13.99
N SER A 121 7.68 8.65 14.41
CA SER A 121 7.15 8.94 15.75
C SER A 121 5.82 8.21 16.02
N GLY A 122 4.96 8.10 15.00
CA GLY A 122 3.73 7.31 15.09
C GLY A 122 3.97 5.80 15.18
N LEU A 123 5.01 5.29 14.52
CA LEU A 123 5.32 3.86 14.52
C LEU A 123 5.88 3.38 15.86
N VAL A 124 6.60 4.23 16.59
CA VAL A 124 7.11 3.91 17.94
C VAL A 124 5.97 3.48 18.87
N HIS A 125 4.82 4.16 18.82
CA HIS A 125 3.66 3.80 19.63
C HIS A 125 3.10 2.42 19.29
N VAL A 126 3.10 2.05 18.01
CA VAL A 126 2.66 0.73 17.55
C VAL A 126 3.63 -0.36 18.03
N LEU A 127 4.94 -0.10 17.95
CA LEU A 127 5.95 -1.04 18.46
C LEU A 127 5.86 -1.24 19.98
N ILE A 128 5.61 -0.16 20.74
CA ILE A 128 5.40 -0.24 22.18
C ILE A 128 4.15 -1.08 22.48
N ALA A 129 3.05 -0.86 21.77
CA ALA A 129 1.83 -1.65 21.96
C ALA A 129 2.06 -3.14 21.66
N ILE A 130 2.77 -3.47 20.57
CA ILE A 130 3.12 -4.86 20.23
C ILE A 130 4.00 -5.49 21.31
N PHE A 131 5.00 -4.75 21.82
CA PHE A 131 5.88 -5.22 22.87
C PHE A 131 5.12 -5.48 24.17
N LEU A 132 4.22 -4.57 24.57
CA LEU A 132 3.40 -4.74 25.77
C LEU A 132 2.44 -5.94 25.65
N ILE A 133 1.78 -6.10 24.50
CA ILE A 133 0.91 -7.25 24.25
C ILE A 133 1.72 -8.56 24.30
N GLY A 134 2.88 -8.59 23.65
CA GLY A 134 3.79 -9.73 23.68
C GLY A 134 4.22 -10.10 25.10
N ALA A 135 4.67 -9.11 25.88
CA ALA A 135 5.07 -9.30 27.28
C ALA A 135 3.93 -9.88 28.14
N VAL A 136 2.71 -9.35 27.99
CA VAL A 136 1.53 -9.86 28.71
C VAL A 136 1.23 -11.31 28.31
N THR A 137 1.27 -11.65 27.02
CA THR A 137 0.99 -13.02 26.56
C THR A 137 2.02 -14.04 27.05
N VAL A 138 3.29 -13.65 27.13
CA VAL A 138 4.36 -14.52 27.66
C VAL A 138 4.18 -14.74 29.16
N GLN A 139 3.75 -13.71 29.90
CA GLN A 139 3.50 -13.82 31.34
C GLN A 139 2.25 -14.64 31.67
N VAL A 140 1.23 -14.67 30.81
CA VAL A 140 0.05 -15.54 30.97
C VAL A 140 0.34 -17.01 30.63
N ALA A 141 1.36 -17.26 29.82
CA ALA A 141 1.74 -18.62 29.40
C ALA A 141 2.72 -19.34 30.34
N MET A 142 3.30 -18.62 31.32
CA MET A 142 4.18 -19.15 32.38
C MET A 142 3.39 -19.39 33.67
#